data_AF-A0AA42BNL3-F1
#
_entry.id   AF-A0AA42BNL3-F1
#
_cell.length_a   1.000
_cell.length_b   1.000
_cell.length_c   1.000
_cell.angle_alpha   90.00
_cell.angle_beta   90.00
_cell.angle_gamma   90.00
#
_symmetry.space_group_name_H-M   'P 1'
#
loop_
_entity.id
_entity.type
_entity.pdbx_description
1 polymer ?
#
loop_
_entity_poly.entity_id
_entity_poly.type
_entity_poly.pdbx_seq_one_letter_code
_entity_poly.pdbx_strand_id
1 'polypeptide(L)' 'MSANGINSISEFLLHAGTEYQVFDLGRRLEPTDSQTFLEIENGSAYAPYPRQQHAWFGIVFWNKNASTQH' A
#
# COMPACT_ATOMS: atom_id res chain seq x y z
N MET A 1 -14.38 -19.61 2.74
CA MET A 1 -14.63 -18.85 3.99
C MET A 1 -14.70 -17.39 3.59
N SER A 2 -15.90 -16.89 3.34
CA SER A 2 -16.11 -15.52 2.85
C SER A 2 -15.97 -14.53 4.01
N ALA A 3 -14.84 -13.83 4.08
CA ALA A 3 -14.74 -12.61 4.87
C ALA A 3 -15.06 -11.44 3.92
N ASN A 4 -16.30 -10.94 3.97
CA ASN A 4 -16.73 -9.69 3.31
C ASN A 4 -16.14 -8.48 4.05
N GLY A 5 -14.82 -8.42 4.16
CA GLY A 5 -14.12 -7.35 4.87
C GLY A 5 -12.81 -7.06 4.15
N ILE A 6 -12.58 -5.79 3.84
CA ILE A 6 -11.31 -5.31 3.33
C ILE A 6 -10.35 -5.28 4.52
N ASN A 7 -9.35 -6.17 4.54
CA ASN A 7 -8.48 -6.36 5.72
C ASN A 7 -7.13 -5.67 5.58
N SER A 8 -6.80 -5.14 4.39
CA SER A 8 -5.56 -4.43 4.10
C SER A 8 -5.80 -3.23 3.20
N ILE A 9 -4.90 -2.27 3.23
CA ILE A 9 -4.89 -1.12 2.33
C ILE A 9 -4.64 -1.59 0.90
N SER A 10 -3.77 -2.57 0.70
CA SER A 10 -3.55 -3.18 -0.62
C SER A 10 -4.85 -3.75 -1.21
N GLU A 11 -5.64 -4.47 -0.41
CA GLU A 11 -6.91 -5.03 -0.83
C GLU A 11 -7.97 -3.95 -1.12
N PHE A 12 -7.98 -2.85 -0.35
CA PHE A 12 -8.83 -1.69 -0.62
C PHE A 12 -8.53 -1.10 -1.99
N LEU A 13 -7.25 -0.81 -2.26
CA LEU A 13 -6.80 -0.15 -3.49
C LEU A 13 -7.01 -1.04 -4.72
N LEU A 14 -6.83 -2.35 -4.56
CA LEU A 14 -7.09 -3.33 -5.60
C LEU A 14 -8.59 -3.40 -5.95
N HIS A 15 -9.46 -3.51 -4.94
CA HIS A 15 -10.91 -3.55 -5.14
C HIS A 15 -11.46 -2.23 -5.72
N ALA A 16 -10.86 -1.09 -5.37
CA ALA A 16 -11.23 0.21 -5.91
C ALA A 16 -10.83 0.38 -7.40
N GLY A 17 -10.09 -0.57 -7.99
CA GLY A 17 -9.58 -0.47 -9.35
C GLY A 17 -8.59 0.68 -9.54
N THR A 18 -7.89 1.05 -8.46
CA THR A 18 -6.89 2.12 -8.47
C THR A 18 -5.50 1.54 -8.65
N GLU A 19 -4.69 2.20 -9.46
CA GLU A 19 -3.27 1.97 -9.44
C GLU A 19 -2.64 2.77 -8.32
N TYR A 20 -1.58 2.24 -7.74
CA TYR A 20 -0.90 2.90 -6.63
C TYR A 20 0.58 2.56 -6.61
N GLN A 21 1.35 3.45 -6.00
CA GLN A 21 2.75 3.27 -5.69
C GLN A 21 2.99 3.54 -4.21
N VAL A 22 3.72 2.65 -3.57
CA VAL A 22 4.08 2.73 -2.16
C VAL A 22 5.49 3.29 -2.02
N PHE A 23 5.69 4.12 -1.02
CA PHE A 23 7.00 4.64 -0.63
C PHE A 23 7.22 4.39 0.86
N ASP A 24 8.38 3.86 1.24
CA ASP A 24 8.85 3.91 2.62
C ASP A 24 9.20 5.37 2.95
N LEU A 25 8.73 5.84 4.10
CA LEU A 25 8.96 7.20 4.64
C LEU A 25 9.70 7.17 5.98
N GLY A 26 10.21 6.02 6.39
CA GLY A 26 10.79 5.81 7.70
C GLY A 26 12.09 6.58 7.89
N ARG A 27 13.12 6.25 7.11
CA ARG A 27 14.42 6.93 7.15
C ARG A 27 14.73 7.73 5.88
N ARG A 28 14.20 7.29 4.74
CA ARG A 28 14.40 7.88 3.42
C ARG A 28 13.09 7.72 2.64
N LEU A 29 12.90 8.56 1.63
CA LEU A 29 11.84 8.38 0.64
C LEU A 29 12.35 7.38 -0.41
N GLU A 30 11.98 6.11 -0.26
CA GLU A 30 12.38 5.04 -1.18
C GLU A 30 11.12 4.33 -1.71
N PRO A 31 11.04 4.00 -3.01
CA PRO A 31 9.92 3.24 -3.54
C PRO A 31 9.91 1.83 -2.93
N THR A 32 8.73 1.37 -2.56
CA THR A 32 8.49 0.03 -2.02
C THR A 32 7.63 -0.75 -3.01
N ASP A 33 8.04 -1.97 -3.31
CA ASP A 33 7.27 -2.86 -4.17
C ASP A 33 5.92 -3.22 -3.52
N SER A 34 4.84 -3.22 -4.31
CA SER A 34 3.49 -3.48 -3.81
C SER A 34 3.35 -4.89 -3.20
N GLN A 35 4.08 -5.89 -3.71
CA GLN A 35 4.09 -7.23 -3.13
C GLN A 35 4.76 -7.23 -1.75
N THR A 36 5.88 -6.53 -1.60
CA THR A 36 6.53 -6.37 -0.29
C THR A 36 5.63 -5.65 0.71
N PHE A 37 4.92 -4.60 0.27
CA PHE A 37 3.96 -3.90 1.14
C PHE A 37 2.81 -4.84 1.59
N LEU A 38 2.26 -5.63 0.68
CA LEU A 38 1.23 -6.63 1.00
C LEU A 38 1.74 -7.68 2.01
N GLU A 39 2.98 -8.15 1.88
CA GLU A 39 3.59 -9.07 2.84
C GLU A 39 3.77 -8.46 4.22
N ILE A 40 4.09 -7.16 4.29
CA ILE A 40 4.17 -6.41 5.54
C ILE A 40 2.78 -6.27 6.18
N GLU A 41 1.75 -5.95 5.41
CA GLU A 41 0.36 -5.88 5.90
C GLU A 41 -0.13 -7.23 6.44
N ASN A 42 0.28 -8.33 5.80
CA ASN A 42 -0.02 -9.69 6.24
C ASN A 42 0.87 -10.18 7.40
N GLY A 43 1.77 -9.33 7.93
CA GLY A 43 2.71 -9.70 8.99
C GLY A 43 3.72 -10.78 8.61
N SER A 44 3.89 -11.04 7.30
CA SER A 44 4.79 -12.06 6.76
C SER A 44 6.18 -11.49 6.44
N ALA A 45 6.31 -10.17 6.35
CA ALA A 45 7.57 -9.44 6.21
C ALA A 45 7.66 -8.28 7.21
N TYR A 46 8.89 -7.82 7.46
CA TYR A 46 9.16 -6.65 8.30
C TYR A 46 9.36 -5.40 7.44
N ALA A 47 8.98 -4.23 7.97
CA ALA A 47 9.29 -2.96 7.33
C ALA A 47 10.81 -2.76 7.26
N PRO A 48 11.40 -2.39 6.10
CA PRO A 48 12.86 -2.28 5.95
C PRO A 48 13.48 -1.17 6.82
N TYR A 49 12.82 -0.02 6.93
CA TYR A 49 13.36 1.15 7.62
C TYR A 49 12.44 1.70 8.72
N PRO A 50 12.08 0.92 9.74
CA PRO A 50 11.15 1.37 10.78
C PRO A 50 11.75 2.56 11.56
N ARG A 51 10.89 3.49 11.94
CA ARG A 51 11.26 4.68 12.73
C ARG A 51 10.38 4.78 13.96
N GLN A 52 11.03 4.85 15.13
CA GLN A 52 10.35 4.86 16.44
C GLN A 52 9.40 3.68 16.62
N GLN A 53 9.85 2.46 16.27
CA GLN A 53 9.07 1.21 16.34
C GLN A 53 7.81 1.16 15.46
N HIS A 54 7.63 2.14 14.56
CA HIS A 54 6.52 2.17 13.61
C HIS A 54 7.05 2.08 12.17
N ALA A 55 6.27 1.43 11.32
CA ALA A 55 6.47 1.46 9.88
C ALA A 55 5.77 2.71 9.31
N TRP A 56 6.48 3.46 8.48
CA TRP A 56 5.96 4.69 7.88
C TRP A 56 5.91 4.50 6.37
N PHE A 57 4.71 4.52 5.80
CA PHE A 57 4.50 4.39 4.37
C PHE A 57 3.66 5.54 3.84
N GLY A 58 4.05 6.04 2.68
CA GLY A 58 3.25 6.94 1.85
C GLY A 58 2.70 6.17 0.67
N ILE A 59 1.43 6.39 0.34
CA ILE A 59 0.78 5.75 -0.80
C ILE A 59 0.24 6.83 -1.71
N VAL A 60 0.68 6.79 -2.97
CA VAL A 60 0.15 7.64 -4.04
C VAL A 60 -0.72 6.75 -4.90
N PHE A 61 -1.98 7.11 -5.10
CA PHE A 61 -2.92 6.34 -5.93
C PHE A 61 -3.57 7.22 -6.99
N TRP A 62 -3.93 6.61 -8.11
CA TRP A 62 -4.63 7.25 -9.21
C TRP A 62 -5.61 6.28 -9.85
N ASN A 63 -6.68 6.83 -10.41
CA ASN A 63 -7.66 6.06 -11.17
C ASN A 63 -7.49 6.38 -12.66
N LYS A 64 -7.00 5.42 -13.44
CA LYS A 64 -6.85 5.57 -14.90
C LYS A 64 -8.17 5.85 -15.62
N ASN A 65 -9.30 5.42 -15.05
CA ASN A 65 -10.63 5.60 -15.62
C ASN A 65 -11.33 6.89 -15.17
N ALA A 66 -10.83 7.57 -14.12
CA ALA A 66 -11.36 8.86 -13.70
C ALA A 66 -10.89 10.03 -14.59
N SER A 67 -9.91 9.78 -15.47
CA SER A 67 -9.35 10.78 -16.39
C SER A 67 -10.24 11.13 -17.60
N THR A 68 -11.46 10.55 -17.71
CA THR A 68 -12.35 10.76 -18.87
C THR A 68 -13.71 11.37 -18.50
N GLN A 69 -13.83 12.10 -17.39
CA GLN A 69 -14.97 13.02 -17.20
C GLN A 69 -14.51 14.46 -17.23
N HIS A 70 -14.46 15.02 -18.44
CA HIS A 70 -14.50 16.46 -18.66
C HIS A 70 -15.19 16.77 -20.00
#